data_AF-A0A9E6BG62-F1
#
_entry.id   AF-A0A9E6BG62-F1
#
_cell.length_a   1.000
_cell.length_b   1.000
_cell.length_c   1.000
_cell.angle_alpha   90.00
_cell.angle_beta   90.00
_cell.angle_gamma   90.00
#
_symmetry.space_group_name_H-M   'P 1'
#
loop_
_entity.id
_entity.type
_entity.pdbx_description
1 polymer ?
#
loop_
_entity_poly.entity_id
_entity_poly.type
_entity_poly.pdbx_seq_one_letter_code
_entity_poly.pdbx_strand_id
1 'polypeptide(L)'
;MQESVLASSGEGMAGYTNAQCMECHEEMAVDHAASIHRDIPCLECHIQAAEKDHEQIAQVGCRQCHKPHDEKVLHDAHTRVACKACHVKGGVPAIDPESKNIIFSGMFRPGMSLPPHQSIQSGTDEGCSTCHFAGNSIGAAAMVIPSKSILCMPCHVATFSVGDTTTLVSLFIFIIGMIGCGIVWFSGSIDRGALRSGKKTDFKTRLEPGTFFPGKSFRLLKTVFMEVVLLQRLFQRSRTRWIIHALILFPFFFRLAFGLTALLLSIFLPDGSVTLAMMDKDFAVRALLFDVTGMMILIGLAAVIGRKSNDPGGTIALLPEPGRGMPVMIVLIVLVGFILEGLRIAMTGWSDRAGWAFLGYAISLLFKGIPRLTDIYSYVWYAHAILTGVFVALIPFTRMAHIITAPIVLVISARSRTEDCFRK
;
A
#
# COMPACT_ATOMS: atom_id res chain seq x y z
N MET A 1 30.23 -15.59 -5.61
CA MET A 1 31.30 -16.22 -4.81
C MET A 1 30.71 -17.50 -4.26
N GLN A 2 30.92 -18.55 -5.03
CA GLN A 2 30.40 -19.91 -4.87
C GLN A 2 31.61 -20.74 -4.38
N GLU A 3 31.36 -21.80 -3.61
CA GLU A 3 32.32 -22.70 -2.94
C GLU A 3 32.81 -22.26 -1.55
N SER A 4 32.16 -22.81 -0.50
CA SER A 4 32.82 -23.28 0.73
C SER A 4 31.83 -23.86 1.76
N VAL A 5 31.04 -24.89 1.41
CA VAL A 5 30.39 -25.73 2.44
C VAL A 5 30.39 -27.19 1.98
N LEU A 6 31.57 -27.79 1.96
CA LEU A 6 31.78 -29.23 1.86
C LEU A 6 33.03 -29.54 2.69
N ALA A 7 32.86 -29.69 4.00
CA ALA A 7 33.70 -30.47 4.92
C ALA A 7 33.42 -30.06 6.38
N SER A 8 32.45 -30.73 7.02
CA SER A 8 32.53 -31.01 8.46
C SER A 8 31.78 -32.30 8.77
N SER A 9 32.35 -33.43 8.32
CA SER A 9 32.14 -34.71 8.99
C SER A 9 33.01 -34.73 10.24
N GLY A 10 32.40 -34.72 11.42
CA GLY A 10 33.13 -34.79 12.69
C GLY A 10 32.27 -34.50 13.92
N GLU A 11 31.61 -35.55 14.41
CA GLU A 11 31.45 -35.90 15.83
C GLU A 11 30.88 -34.82 16.78
N GLY A 12 29.56 -34.87 17.00
CA GLY A 12 28.91 -34.20 18.12
C GLY A 12 27.40 -34.48 18.17
N MET A 13 26.96 -35.20 19.22
CA MET A 13 25.60 -35.62 19.56
C MET A 13 25.02 -36.81 18.78
N ALA A 14 24.89 -37.96 19.46
CA ALA A 14 24.23 -39.16 18.95
C ALA A 14 22.71 -38.94 18.87
N GLY A 15 22.25 -38.29 17.79
CA GLY A 15 20.83 -38.17 17.44
C GLY A 15 20.41 -39.23 16.43
N TYR A 16 19.09 -39.48 16.32
CA TYR A 16 18.50 -40.35 15.31
C TYR A 16 18.86 -39.88 13.89
N THR A 17 19.22 -40.80 13.00
CA THR A 17 19.39 -40.50 11.57
C THR A 17 18.03 -40.24 10.92
N ASN A 18 18.02 -39.50 9.80
CA ASN A 18 16.78 -39.28 9.05
C ASN A 18 16.11 -40.61 8.63
N ALA A 19 16.91 -41.61 8.27
CA ALA A 19 16.41 -42.95 7.94
C ALA A 19 15.69 -43.62 9.12
N GLN A 20 16.26 -43.52 10.33
CA GLN A 20 15.63 -44.04 11.55
C GLN A 20 14.32 -43.30 11.88
N CYS A 21 14.25 -41.99 11.65
CA CYS A 21 13.01 -41.24 11.81
C CYS A 21 11.94 -41.72 10.82
N MET A 22 12.28 -41.92 9.55
CA MET A 22 11.33 -42.36 8.52
C MET A 22 10.85 -43.80 8.75
N GLU A 23 11.70 -44.67 9.30
CA GLU A 23 11.36 -46.06 9.64
C GLU A 23 10.34 -46.12 10.80
N CYS A 24 10.52 -45.30 11.83
CA CYS A 24 9.56 -45.23 12.95
C CYS A 24 8.31 -44.38 12.64
N HIS A 25 8.38 -43.47 11.66
CA HIS A 25 7.31 -42.53 11.30
C HIS A 25 6.87 -42.67 9.85
N GLU A 26 6.60 -43.90 9.40
CA GLU A 26 6.31 -44.24 8.00
C GLU A 26 5.20 -43.38 7.38
N GLU A 27 4.10 -43.12 8.10
CA GLU A 27 3.03 -42.26 7.61
C GLU A 27 3.51 -40.81 7.35
N MET A 28 4.28 -40.25 8.29
CA MET A 28 4.84 -38.89 8.14
C MET A 28 5.91 -38.84 7.04
N ALA A 29 6.62 -39.94 6.81
CA ALA A 29 7.65 -40.06 5.78
C ALA A 29 7.06 -39.93 4.37
N VAL A 30 5.89 -40.54 4.13
CA VAL A 30 5.17 -40.44 2.86
C VAL A 30 4.73 -39.00 2.59
N ASP A 31 4.24 -38.29 3.61
CA ASP A 31 3.85 -36.89 3.49
C ASP A 31 5.03 -35.95 3.27
N HIS A 32 6.11 -36.16 4.03
CA HIS A 32 7.32 -35.40 3.88
C HIS A 32 7.89 -35.55 2.45
N ALA A 33 7.84 -36.76 1.87
CA ALA A 33 8.28 -37.00 0.50
C ALA A 33 7.45 -36.25 -0.56
N ALA A 34 6.16 -35.99 -0.29
CA ALA A 34 5.27 -35.22 -1.16
C ALA A 34 5.38 -33.70 -0.97
N SER A 35 6.09 -33.25 0.07
CA SER A 35 6.27 -31.85 0.44
C SER A 35 7.31 -31.13 -0.42
N ILE A 36 7.24 -29.80 -0.46
CA ILE A 36 8.34 -28.98 -1.01
C ILE A 36 9.61 -29.05 -0.14
N HIS A 37 9.48 -29.54 1.10
CA HIS A 37 10.59 -29.72 2.04
C HIS A 37 11.17 -31.12 2.04
N ARG A 38 10.82 -32.00 1.10
CA ARG A 38 11.26 -33.42 1.04
C ARG A 38 12.75 -33.68 1.19
N ASP A 39 13.59 -32.70 0.81
CA ASP A 39 15.05 -32.79 0.84
C ASP A 39 15.65 -32.27 2.18
N ILE A 40 14.82 -31.79 3.12
CA ILE A 40 15.21 -31.32 4.44
C ILE A 40 15.11 -32.47 5.45
N PRO A 41 16.18 -32.83 6.18
CA PRO A 41 16.11 -33.84 7.23
C PRO A 41 15.13 -33.48 8.36
N CYS A 42 14.46 -34.48 8.93
CA CYS A 42 13.46 -34.29 10.00
C CYS A 42 14.02 -33.51 11.19
N LEU A 43 15.27 -33.78 11.60
CA LEU A 43 15.90 -33.12 12.75
C LEU A 43 16.30 -31.66 12.50
N GLU A 44 16.36 -31.19 11.25
CA GLU A 44 16.56 -29.75 10.99
C GLU A 44 15.31 -28.94 11.34
N CYS A 45 14.13 -29.54 11.16
CA CYS A 45 12.86 -28.97 11.56
C CYS A 45 12.53 -29.27 13.04
N HIS A 46 12.84 -30.50 13.49
CA HIS A 46 12.51 -31.02 14.82
C HIS A 46 13.76 -31.21 15.70
N ILE A 47 14.54 -30.15 15.89
CA ILE A 47 15.79 -30.17 16.67
C ILE A 47 15.57 -30.76 18.08
N GLN A 48 14.41 -30.50 18.69
CA GLN A 48 14.06 -30.97 20.04
C GLN A 48 13.92 -32.50 20.14
N ALA A 49 13.66 -33.19 19.02
CA ALA A 49 13.51 -34.64 19.00
C ALA A 49 14.83 -35.39 19.28
N ALA A 50 15.97 -34.72 19.12
CA ALA A 50 17.28 -35.28 19.43
C ALA A 50 17.64 -35.23 20.93
N GLU A 51 16.94 -34.43 21.74
CA GLU A 51 17.37 -34.07 23.10
C GLU A 51 16.44 -34.58 24.22
N LYS A 52 15.17 -34.91 23.93
CA LYS A 52 14.16 -35.32 24.93
C LYS A 52 13.22 -36.41 24.42
N ASP A 53 12.43 -36.97 25.34
CA ASP A 53 11.25 -37.77 25.01
C ASP A 53 10.35 -36.97 24.05
N HIS A 54 10.20 -37.49 22.82
CA HIS A 54 9.73 -36.73 21.66
C HIS A 54 8.27 -37.04 21.28
N GLU A 55 7.49 -37.49 22.26
CA GLU A 55 6.04 -37.64 22.16
C GLU A 55 5.31 -36.29 22.03
N GLN A 56 5.93 -35.19 22.47
CA GLN A 56 5.35 -33.84 22.42
C GLN A 56 6.34 -32.82 21.83
N ILE A 57 6.64 -32.95 20.54
CA ILE A 57 7.45 -31.95 19.83
C ILE A 57 6.61 -30.72 19.52
N ALA A 58 7.10 -29.54 19.90
CA ALA A 58 6.46 -28.27 19.56
C ALA A 58 6.39 -28.07 18.03
N GLN A 59 5.36 -27.37 17.56
CA GLN A 59 5.23 -27.07 16.13
C GLN A 59 6.39 -26.21 15.61
N VAL A 60 6.90 -26.59 14.43
CA VAL A 60 7.99 -25.86 13.75
C VAL A 60 7.50 -24.50 13.28
N GLY A 61 8.29 -23.46 13.59
CA GLY A 61 8.05 -22.09 13.18
C GLY A 61 8.63 -21.82 11.80
N CYS A 62 7.78 -21.65 10.78
CA CYS A 62 8.21 -21.44 9.39
C CYS A 62 9.18 -20.26 9.23
N ARG A 63 9.08 -19.25 10.11
CA ARG A 63 9.91 -18.03 10.10
C ARG A 63 11.38 -18.25 10.49
N GLN A 64 11.74 -19.45 10.96
CA GLN A 64 13.13 -19.81 11.19
C GLN A 64 13.93 -19.87 9.88
N CYS A 65 13.27 -20.24 8.78
CA CYS A 65 13.90 -20.37 7.45
C CYS A 65 13.25 -19.50 6.37
N HIS A 66 11.99 -19.09 6.55
CA HIS A 66 11.22 -18.33 5.55
C HIS A 66 10.91 -16.92 5.99
N LYS A 67 11.00 -16.00 5.04
CA LYS A 67 10.65 -14.59 5.25
C LYS A 67 9.21 -14.30 4.82
N PRO A 68 8.46 -13.47 5.56
CA PRO A 68 7.15 -12.99 5.12
C PRO A 68 7.23 -12.32 3.76
N HIS A 69 6.15 -12.42 2.99
CA HIS A 69 6.09 -11.78 1.68
C HIS A 69 5.67 -10.30 1.78
N ASP A 70 5.88 -9.56 0.69
CA ASP A 70 5.43 -8.18 0.55
C ASP A 70 3.96 -8.09 0.11
N GLU A 71 3.43 -6.87 0.04
CA GLU A 71 2.05 -6.58 -0.37
C GLU A 71 1.67 -7.20 -1.74
N LYS A 72 2.65 -7.38 -2.63
CA LYS A 72 2.43 -7.94 -3.97
C LYS A 72 1.97 -9.39 -3.93
N VAL A 73 2.54 -10.19 -3.03
CA VAL A 73 2.25 -11.62 -2.89
C VAL A 73 1.25 -11.87 -1.77
N LEU A 74 1.31 -11.10 -0.67
CA LEU A 74 0.33 -11.25 0.40
C LEU A 74 -1.06 -10.82 -0.05
N HIS A 75 -1.20 -9.85 -0.95
CA HIS A 75 -2.44 -9.10 -1.11
C HIS A 75 -2.88 -8.44 0.23
N ASP A 76 -3.66 -7.37 0.14
CA ASP A 76 -3.94 -6.44 1.25
C ASP A 76 -4.55 -7.06 2.53
N ALA A 77 -5.11 -8.27 2.49
CA ALA A 77 -5.84 -8.89 3.60
C ALA A 77 -5.07 -9.99 4.36
N HIS A 78 -3.93 -10.48 3.86
CA HIS A 78 -3.34 -11.73 4.38
C HIS A 78 -2.29 -11.55 5.48
N THR A 79 -2.09 -10.34 6.01
CA THR A 79 -1.16 -10.13 7.15
C THR A 79 -1.61 -10.80 8.44
N ARG A 80 -2.89 -11.17 8.54
CA ARG A 80 -3.49 -11.95 9.64
C ARG A 80 -3.52 -13.45 9.37
N VAL A 81 -3.04 -13.90 8.21
CA VAL A 81 -3.09 -15.31 7.80
C VAL A 81 -1.76 -15.97 8.17
N ALA A 82 -1.82 -17.00 9.01
CA ALA A 82 -0.66 -17.78 9.38
C ALA A 82 -0.14 -18.57 8.17
N CYS A 83 1.18 -18.75 8.06
CA CYS A 83 1.80 -19.40 6.90
C CYS A 83 1.15 -20.76 6.59
N LYS A 84 0.90 -21.58 7.62
CA LYS A 84 0.31 -22.91 7.49
C LYS A 84 -1.13 -22.89 6.94
N ALA A 85 -1.87 -21.81 7.12
CA ALA A 85 -3.24 -21.71 6.59
C ALA A 85 -3.27 -21.61 5.05
N CYS A 86 -2.16 -21.19 4.43
CA CYS A 86 -2.02 -21.09 2.97
C CYS A 86 -1.06 -22.15 2.39
N HIS A 87 0.00 -22.49 3.13
CA HIS A 87 1.08 -23.36 2.67
C HIS A 87 0.91 -24.83 3.07
N VAL A 88 -0.19 -25.24 3.71
CA VAL A 88 -0.49 -26.66 3.98
C VAL A 88 -1.63 -27.11 3.08
N LYS A 89 -1.39 -28.14 2.27
CA LYS A 89 -2.36 -28.63 1.29
C LYS A 89 -3.59 -29.22 1.97
N GLY A 90 -4.77 -28.85 1.50
CA GLY A 90 -6.04 -29.43 1.97
C GLY A 90 -6.43 -29.06 3.39
N GLY A 91 -5.65 -28.19 4.05
CA GLY A 91 -5.93 -27.70 5.39
C GLY A 91 -7.14 -26.78 5.42
N VAL A 92 -7.92 -26.85 6.50
CA VAL A 92 -9.07 -25.97 6.72
C VAL A 92 -8.61 -24.76 7.55
N PRO A 93 -8.74 -23.51 7.04
CA PRO A 93 -8.45 -22.32 7.82
C PRO A 93 -9.53 -22.11 8.89
N ALA A 94 -9.12 -21.66 10.08
CA ALA A 94 -10.01 -21.27 11.16
C ALA A 94 -9.59 -19.93 11.75
N ILE A 95 -10.53 -19.25 12.41
CA ILE A 95 -10.25 -18.03 13.17
C ILE A 95 -9.82 -18.42 14.58
N ASP A 96 -8.66 -17.93 15.00
CA ASP A 96 -8.23 -18.00 16.39
C ASP A 96 -9.14 -17.11 17.28
N PRO A 97 -9.78 -17.65 18.33
CA PRO A 97 -10.77 -16.90 19.12
C PRO A 97 -10.17 -15.69 19.84
N GLU A 98 -8.89 -15.72 20.19
CA GLU A 98 -8.21 -14.64 20.91
C GLU A 98 -7.65 -13.60 19.93
N SER A 99 -6.71 -13.99 19.06
CA SER A 99 -6.02 -13.06 18.17
C SER A 99 -6.84 -12.62 16.95
N LYS A 100 -7.93 -13.32 16.63
CA LYS A 100 -8.73 -13.18 15.39
C LYS A 100 -7.92 -13.41 14.10
N ASN A 101 -6.73 -13.99 14.21
CA ASN A 101 -5.93 -14.38 13.06
C ASN A 101 -6.49 -15.65 12.41
N ILE A 102 -6.21 -15.81 11.12
CA ILE A 102 -6.56 -17.02 10.38
C ILE A 102 -5.42 -18.02 10.57
N ILE A 103 -5.69 -19.08 11.30
CA ILE A 103 -4.76 -20.17 11.60
C ILE A 103 -5.15 -21.44 10.87
N PHE A 104 -4.21 -22.38 10.81
CA PHE A 104 -4.53 -23.73 10.38
C PHE A 104 -5.26 -24.45 11.52
N SER A 105 -6.45 -24.98 11.26
CA SER A 105 -7.31 -25.59 12.29
C SER A 105 -6.82 -26.96 12.80
N GLY A 106 -5.80 -27.54 12.16
CA GLY A 106 -5.43 -28.94 12.38
C GLY A 106 -6.33 -29.95 11.65
N MET A 107 -7.44 -29.49 11.06
CA MET A 107 -8.37 -30.32 10.30
C MET A 107 -8.09 -30.23 8.81
N PHE A 108 -8.31 -31.35 8.12
CA PHE A 108 -8.21 -31.48 6.67
C PHE A 108 -9.59 -31.71 6.07
N ARG A 109 -9.78 -31.36 4.79
CA ARG A 109 -11.07 -31.59 4.12
C ARG A 109 -11.39 -33.10 4.05
N PRO A 110 -12.67 -33.48 4.04
CA PRO A 110 -13.09 -34.88 3.91
C PRO A 110 -12.44 -35.57 2.69
N GLY A 111 -11.88 -36.76 2.90
CA GLY A 111 -11.14 -37.50 1.86
C GLY A 111 -9.66 -37.14 1.73
N MET A 112 -9.16 -36.17 2.51
CA MET A 112 -7.73 -35.86 2.65
C MET A 112 -7.29 -36.16 4.09
N SER A 113 -6.67 -37.31 4.32
CA SER A 113 -5.90 -37.58 5.54
C SER A 113 -4.45 -37.18 5.27
N LEU A 114 -4.13 -35.90 5.41
CA LEU A 114 -2.79 -35.41 5.09
C LEU A 114 -2.18 -34.82 6.36
N PRO A 115 -1.37 -35.54 7.12
CA PRO A 115 -0.61 -34.98 8.24
C PRO A 115 0.15 -33.68 7.88
N PRO A 116 0.47 -32.82 8.87
CA PRO A 116 0.94 -31.43 8.71
C PRO A 116 2.27 -31.23 7.94
N HIS A 117 2.88 -32.29 7.41
CA HIS A 117 4.17 -32.29 6.73
C HIS A 117 4.10 -32.02 5.22
N GLN A 118 2.91 -31.99 4.61
CA GLN A 118 2.73 -31.59 3.19
C GLN A 118 2.66 -30.07 3.02
N SER A 119 3.83 -29.42 3.05
CA SER A 119 3.92 -28.02 2.68
C SER A 119 3.93 -27.86 1.16
N ILE A 120 3.23 -26.85 0.66
CA ILE A 120 3.12 -26.55 -0.76
C ILE A 120 3.61 -25.14 -1.07
N GLN A 121 4.15 -24.96 -2.27
CA GLN A 121 4.35 -23.63 -2.84
C GLN A 121 2.99 -23.13 -3.34
N SER A 122 2.36 -22.24 -2.57
CA SER A 122 1.10 -21.61 -2.98
C SER A 122 1.39 -20.57 -4.07
N GLY A 123 1.12 -20.93 -5.32
CA GLY A 123 1.24 -20.04 -6.47
C GLY A 123 0.07 -20.14 -7.45
N THR A 124 -0.96 -20.95 -7.14
CA THR A 124 -2.11 -21.20 -8.02
C THR A 124 -3.41 -20.70 -7.39
N ASP A 125 -4.32 -20.21 -8.23
CA ASP A 125 -5.65 -19.70 -7.84
C ASP A 125 -6.48 -20.72 -7.02
N GLU A 126 -6.17 -22.02 -7.15
CA GLU A 126 -6.78 -23.09 -6.35
C GLU A 126 -6.61 -22.88 -4.85
N GLY A 127 -5.47 -22.34 -4.40
CA GLY A 127 -5.23 -22.04 -2.99
C GLY A 127 -6.16 -20.97 -2.44
N CYS A 128 -6.42 -19.91 -3.23
CA CYS A 128 -7.26 -18.79 -2.83
C CYS A 128 -8.72 -19.21 -2.62
N SER A 129 -9.23 -20.14 -3.43
CA SER A 129 -10.62 -20.64 -3.35
C SER A 129 -10.98 -21.29 -2.00
N THR A 130 -9.97 -21.68 -1.21
CA THR A 130 -10.14 -22.21 0.15
C THR A 130 -10.72 -21.19 1.12
N CYS A 131 -10.46 -19.90 0.86
CA CYS A 131 -10.89 -18.79 1.69
C CYS A 131 -11.90 -17.89 0.97
N HIS A 132 -11.70 -17.70 -0.34
CA HIS A 132 -12.46 -16.79 -1.16
C HIS A 132 -13.67 -17.49 -1.80
N PHE A 133 -14.74 -17.62 -1.03
CA PHE A 133 -16.04 -18.10 -1.50
C PHE A 133 -17.18 -17.38 -0.79
N ALA A 134 -18.36 -17.41 -1.40
CA ALA A 134 -19.53 -16.69 -0.91
C ALA A 134 -19.97 -17.22 0.48
N GLY A 135 -20.18 -16.31 1.42
CA GLY A 135 -20.63 -16.67 2.77
C GLY A 135 -19.61 -17.38 3.66
N ASN A 136 -18.32 -17.33 3.33
CA ASN A 136 -17.28 -17.88 4.20
C ASN A 136 -17.33 -17.28 5.63
N SER A 137 -16.99 -18.10 6.63
CA SER A 137 -17.02 -17.72 8.06
C SER A 137 -15.68 -17.18 8.58
N ILE A 138 -14.65 -17.14 7.74
CA ILE A 138 -13.29 -16.74 8.12
C ILE A 138 -13.03 -15.23 7.92
N GLY A 139 -14.01 -14.51 7.37
CA GLY A 139 -13.90 -13.06 7.15
C GLY A 139 -13.01 -12.69 5.96
N ALA A 140 -12.94 -13.55 4.94
CA ALA A 140 -12.23 -13.28 3.69
C ALA A 140 -13.20 -12.72 2.64
N ALA A 141 -12.73 -11.85 1.75
CA ALA A 141 -13.54 -11.37 0.63
C ALA A 141 -14.03 -12.55 -0.23
N ALA A 142 -15.27 -12.56 -0.70
CA ALA A 142 -15.76 -13.70 -1.48
C ALA A 142 -15.08 -13.80 -2.85
N MET A 143 -14.72 -12.65 -3.44
CA MET A 143 -13.91 -12.58 -4.66
C MET A 143 -12.42 -12.51 -4.31
N VAL A 144 -11.57 -13.10 -5.15
CA VAL A 144 -10.12 -12.89 -5.09
C VAL A 144 -9.82 -11.49 -5.62
N ILE A 145 -9.42 -10.60 -4.72
CA ILE A 145 -9.16 -9.19 -5.02
C ILE A 145 -7.68 -9.02 -5.37
N PRO A 146 -7.33 -8.26 -6.43
CA PRO A 146 -5.94 -8.04 -6.79
C PRO A 146 -5.19 -7.26 -5.70
N SER A 147 -3.86 -7.39 -5.68
CA SER A 147 -3.03 -6.56 -4.82
C SER A 147 -3.12 -5.10 -5.24
N LYS A 148 -2.85 -4.21 -4.28
CA LYS A 148 -2.93 -2.76 -4.50
C LYS A 148 -1.81 -2.31 -5.43
N SER A 149 -2.19 -1.85 -6.62
CA SER A 149 -1.25 -1.34 -7.62
C SER A 149 -0.73 0.06 -7.29
N ILE A 150 0.20 0.56 -8.12
CA ILE A 150 0.85 1.86 -7.96
C ILE A 150 -0.12 3.05 -7.83
N LEU A 151 -1.32 2.96 -8.40
CA LEU A 151 -2.34 4.01 -8.33
C LEU A 151 -2.86 4.23 -6.90
N CYS A 152 -2.79 3.21 -6.06
CA CYS A 152 -3.26 3.28 -4.67
C CYS A 152 -2.18 3.75 -3.69
N MET A 153 -0.90 3.80 -4.12
CA MET A 153 0.26 4.14 -3.29
C MET A 153 0.17 5.49 -2.58
N PRO A 154 -0.42 6.56 -3.15
CA PRO A 154 -0.61 7.83 -2.43
C PRO A 154 -1.51 7.74 -1.19
N CYS A 155 -2.31 6.68 -1.07
CA CYS A 155 -3.35 6.56 -0.06
C CYS A 155 -3.03 5.54 1.03
N HIS A 156 -2.27 4.49 0.73
CA HIS A 156 -1.93 3.42 1.66
C HIS A 156 -0.75 2.58 1.14
N VAL A 157 -0.27 1.63 1.96
CA VAL A 157 0.69 0.59 1.54
C VAL A 157 0.18 -0.09 0.27
N ALA A 158 1.00 -0.16 -0.77
CA ALA A 158 0.66 -0.69 -2.09
C ALA A 158 1.95 -1.20 -2.76
N THR A 159 1.87 -1.64 -4.01
CA THR A 159 3.01 -2.15 -4.79
C THR A 159 3.42 -1.17 -5.89
N PHE A 160 4.63 -1.33 -6.44
CA PHE A 160 5.04 -0.63 -7.66
C PHE A 160 4.45 -1.24 -8.94
N SER A 161 3.68 -2.32 -8.82
CA SER A 161 3.16 -3.05 -9.99
C SER A 161 1.87 -2.44 -10.53
N VAL A 162 1.58 -2.76 -11.79
CA VAL A 162 0.29 -2.53 -12.43
C VAL A 162 -0.32 -3.90 -12.65
N GLY A 163 -1.03 -4.40 -11.63
CA GLY A 163 -1.54 -5.78 -11.60
C GLY A 163 -3.00 -5.91 -11.99
N ASP A 164 -3.75 -4.81 -12.04
CA ASP A 164 -5.20 -4.82 -12.25
C ASP A 164 -5.63 -3.94 -13.43
N THR A 165 -6.77 -4.31 -14.02
CA THR A 165 -7.35 -3.65 -15.21
C THR A 165 -7.72 -2.19 -14.94
N THR A 166 -8.21 -1.87 -13.73
CA THR A 166 -8.56 -0.50 -13.34
C THR A 166 -7.34 0.40 -13.42
N THR A 167 -6.23 0.00 -12.79
CA THR A 167 -4.98 0.76 -12.82
C THR A 167 -4.44 0.92 -14.23
N LEU A 168 -4.45 -0.16 -15.03
CA LEU A 168 -3.96 -0.11 -16.41
C LEU A 168 -4.74 0.90 -17.24
N VAL A 169 -6.07 0.84 -17.24
CA VAL A 169 -6.93 1.74 -18.01
C VAL A 169 -6.78 3.18 -17.53
N SER A 170 -6.77 3.41 -16.21
CA SER A 170 -6.65 4.75 -15.64
C SER A 170 -5.31 5.40 -15.96
N LEU A 171 -4.20 4.67 -15.87
CA LEU A 171 -2.88 5.18 -16.23
C LEU A 171 -2.77 5.46 -17.72
N PHE A 172 -3.34 4.61 -18.58
CA PHE A 172 -3.36 4.84 -20.02
C PHE A 172 -4.06 6.16 -20.38
N ILE A 173 -5.25 6.39 -19.85
CA ILE A 173 -6.00 7.65 -20.07
C ILE A 173 -5.23 8.84 -19.50
N PHE A 174 -4.69 8.72 -18.29
CA PHE A 174 -3.89 9.76 -17.65
C PHE A 174 -2.67 10.15 -18.49
N ILE A 175 -1.90 9.18 -18.99
CA ILE A 175 -0.70 9.40 -19.80
C ILE A 175 -1.07 10.12 -21.11
N ILE A 176 -2.11 9.65 -21.82
CA ILE A 176 -2.58 10.32 -23.05
C ILE A 176 -2.99 11.77 -22.76
N GLY A 177 -3.72 12.00 -21.68
CA GLY A 177 -4.12 13.35 -21.26
C GLY A 177 -2.91 14.24 -20.98
N MET A 178 -1.91 13.72 -20.25
CA MET A 178 -0.68 14.46 -19.94
C MET A 178 0.16 14.77 -21.20
N ILE A 179 0.24 13.84 -22.15
CA ILE A 179 0.90 14.07 -23.44
C ILE A 179 0.17 15.19 -24.20
N GLY A 180 -1.16 15.13 -24.25
CA GLY A 180 -1.97 16.19 -24.86
C GLY A 180 -1.74 17.55 -24.23
N CYS A 181 -1.74 17.65 -22.90
CA CYS A 181 -1.40 18.88 -22.18
C CYS A 181 0.02 19.38 -22.53
N GLY A 182 1.00 18.48 -22.59
CA GLY A 182 2.37 18.79 -22.98
C GLY A 182 2.44 19.39 -24.38
N ILE A 183 1.81 18.75 -25.37
CA ILE A 183 1.77 19.25 -26.75
C ILE A 183 1.19 20.67 -26.78
N VAL A 184 0.07 20.92 -26.07
CA VAL A 184 -0.53 22.26 -26.00
C VAL A 184 0.40 23.28 -25.35
N TRP A 185 1.04 22.94 -24.22
CA TRP A 185 1.97 23.84 -23.52
C TRP A 185 3.19 24.21 -24.37
N PHE A 186 3.70 23.29 -25.19
CA PHE A 186 4.86 23.53 -26.06
C PHE A 186 4.50 24.06 -27.46
N SER A 187 3.24 24.03 -27.87
CA SER A 187 2.78 24.56 -29.15
C SER A 187 2.58 26.08 -29.15
N GLY A 188 2.55 26.72 -27.98
CA GLY A 188 2.45 28.17 -27.86
C GLY A 188 3.73 28.86 -28.36
N SER A 189 3.66 29.53 -29.52
CA SER A 189 4.73 30.43 -29.94
C SER A 189 4.67 31.71 -29.09
N ILE A 190 5.73 32.02 -28.35
CA ILE A 190 5.87 33.34 -27.72
C ILE A 190 5.99 34.36 -28.86
N ASP A 191 4.99 35.22 -29.03
CA ASP A 191 5.09 36.36 -29.93
C ASP A 191 6.20 37.30 -29.41
N ARG A 192 7.37 37.20 -30.04
CA ARG A 192 8.54 38.04 -29.72
C ARG A 192 8.30 39.52 -30.02
N GLY A 193 7.18 39.88 -30.65
CA GLY A 193 6.75 41.26 -30.87
C GLY A 193 6.32 42.00 -29.59
N ALA A 194 5.72 41.31 -28.62
CA ALA A 194 5.18 41.94 -27.40
C ALA A 194 6.24 42.25 -26.33
N LEU A 195 7.43 41.64 -26.41
CA LEU A 195 8.58 41.89 -25.51
C LEU A 195 9.52 43.01 -26.00
N ARG A 196 9.20 43.69 -27.12
CA ARG A 196 10.07 44.74 -27.69
C ARG A 196 9.94 46.12 -27.03
N SER A 197 9.05 46.30 -26.05
CA SER A 197 8.94 47.56 -25.29
C SER A 197 9.41 47.37 -23.84
N GLY A 198 10.72 47.22 -23.64
CA GLY A 198 11.33 47.25 -22.30
C GLY A 198 12.63 46.48 -22.20
N LYS A 199 13.75 47.22 -22.34
CA LYS A 199 15.15 46.86 -22.00
C LYS A 199 15.61 45.44 -22.37
N LYS A 200 16.50 45.34 -23.36
CA LYS A 200 17.26 44.13 -23.73
C LYS A 200 17.84 43.42 -22.50
N THR A 201 17.16 42.39 -22.01
CA THR A 201 17.78 41.33 -21.23
C THR A 201 17.93 40.14 -22.16
N ASP A 202 19.19 39.87 -22.49
CA ASP A 202 19.61 38.72 -23.30
C ASP A 202 19.19 37.43 -22.57
N PHE A 203 18.06 36.85 -22.96
CA PHE A 203 17.57 35.57 -22.46
C PHE A 203 18.42 34.46 -23.09
N LYS A 204 19.64 34.29 -22.58
CA LYS A 204 20.45 33.10 -22.85
C LYS A 204 19.77 31.90 -22.21
N THR A 205 19.00 31.18 -23.02
CA THR A 205 18.61 29.78 -22.81
C THR A 205 19.83 28.89 -22.97
N ARG A 206 20.79 29.04 -22.05
CA ARG A 206 21.85 28.04 -21.88
C ARG A 206 21.44 27.19 -20.70
N LEU A 207 20.75 26.07 -21.00
CA LEU A 207 20.80 24.91 -20.12
C LEU A 207 22.27 24.48 -20.10
N GLU A 208 23.07 25.04 -19.20
CA GLU A 208 24.41 24.51 -18.96
C GLU A 208 24.27 23.25 -18.10
N PRO A 209 24.71 22.08 -18.59
CA PRO A 209 24.75 20.87 -17.78
C PRO A 209 25.97 20.97 -16.84
N GLY A 210 25.75 21.52 -15.65
CA GLY A 210 26.76 21.55 -14.60
C GLY A 210 26.23 22.36 -13.42
N THR A 211 26.04 21.81 -12.23
CA THR A 211 27.06 21.10 -11.46
C THR A 211 26.38 20.58 -10.18
N PHE A 212 26.57 19.28 -9.89
CA PHE A 212 26.19 18.66 -8.62
C PHE A 212 27.14 19.13 -7.50
N PHE A 213 27.05 20.40 -7.09
CA PHE A 213 27.71 20.86 -5.87
C PHE A 213 26.78 20.62 -4.66
N PRO A 214 27.26 20.00 -3.56
CA PRO A 214 26.41 19.61 -2.43
C PRO A 214 25.70 20.80 -1.75
N GLY A 215 26.34 21.98 -1.70
CA GLY A 215 25.76 23.17 -1.06
C GLY A 215 24.63 23.85 -1.86
N LYS A 216 24.67 23.82 -3.20
CA LYS A 216 23.60 24.37 -4.06
C LYS A 216 22.38 23.45 -4.08
N SER A 217 22.63 22.15 -4.06
CA SER A 217 21.61 21.09 -4.06
C SER A 217 20.77 21.12 -2.77
N PHE A 218 21.40 21.27 -1.60
CA PHE A 218 20.68 21.37 -0.33
C PHE A 218 19.79 22.61 -0.24
N ARG A 219 20.27 23.76 -0.73
CA ARG A 219 19.50 25.01 -0.72
C ARG A 219 18.27 24.91 -1.64
N LEU A 220 18.44 24.34 -2.83
CA LEU A 220 17.33 24.07 -3.75
C LEU A 220 16.32 23.09 -3.13
N LEU A 221 16.78 21.99 -2.54
CA LEU A 221 15.90 21.01 -1.89
C LEU A 221 15.10 21.63 -0.75
N LYS A 222 15.74 22.45 0.10
CA LYS A 222 15.08 23.19 1.17
C LYS A 222 14.00 24.13 0.61
N THR A 223 14.30 24.88 -0.46
CA THR A 223 13.33 25.77 -1.09
C THR A 223 12.15 24.99 -1.68
N VAL A 224 12.41 23.89 -2.39
CA VAL A 224 11.35 23.04 -2.94
C VAL A 224 10.48 22.47 -1.81
N PHE A 225 11.09 21.96 -0.74
CA PHE A 225 10.34 21.45 0.41
C PHE A 225 9.45 22.53 1.06
N MET A 226 10.00 23.73 1.29
CA MET A 226 9.25 24.84 1.87
C MET A 226 8.12 25.33 0.95
N GLU A 227 8.36 25.41 -0.35
CA GLU A 227 7.38 25.93 -1.31
C GLU A 227 6.32 24.89 -1.69
N VAL A 228 6.70 23.63 -1.89
CA VAL A 228 5.83 22.55 -2.40
C VAL A 228 5.18 21.76 -1.27
N VAL A 229 5.94 21.34 -0.25
CA VAL A 229 5.40 20.53 0.84
C VAL A 229 4.74 21.43 1.88
N LEU A 230 5.47 22.40 2.42
CA LEU A 230 4.94 23.28 3.48
C LEU A 230 4.05 24.42 2.95
N LEU A 231 3.89 24.54 1.63
CA LEU A 231 3.04 25.54 0.99
C LEU A 231 3.32 26.98 1.49
N GLN A 232 4.58 27.32 1.76
CA GLN A 232 4.97 28.56 2.45
C GLN A 232 4.41 29.83 1.77
N ARG A 233 4.38 29.87 0.45
CA ARG A 233 3.80 31.02 -0.30
C ARG A 233 2.31 31.17 -0.08
N LEU A 234 1.59 30.05 -0.03
CA LEU A 234 0.15 30.05 0.21
C LEU A 234 -0.12 30.55 1.64
N PHE A 235 0.71 30.14 2.60
CA PHE A 235 0.65 30.64 3.98
C PHE A 235 0.83 32.17 4.05
N GLN A 236 1.83 32.70 3.34
CA GLN A 236 2.11 34.14 3.31
C GLN A 236 0.99 34.95 2.65
N ARG A 237 0.31 34.39 1.63
CA ARG A 237 -0.80 35.07 0.95
C ARG A 237 -2.13 34.97 1.69
N SER A 238 -2.47 33.81 2.23
CA SER A 238 -3.73 33.58 2.94
C SER A 238 -3.63 32.38 3.87
N ARG A 239 -3.65 32.65 5.18
CA ARG A 239 -3.65 31.61 6.22
C ARG A 239 -4.83 30.65 6.07
N THR A 240 -6.03 31.16 5.75
CA THR A 240 -7.23 30.32 5.55
C THR A 240 -7.06 29.34 4.39
N ARG A 241 -6.60 29.81 3.21
CA ARG A 241 -6.38 28.93 2.07
C ARG A 241 -5.30 27.90 2.37
N TRP A 242 -4.27 28.29 3.12
CA TRP A 242 -3.22 27.38 3.57
C TRP A 242 -3.75 26.28 4.50
N ILE A 243 -4.53 26.61 5.53
CA ILE A 243 -5.11 25.61 6.45
C ILE A 243 -5.93 24.57 5.67
N ILE A 244 -6.76 25.03 4.73
CA ILE A 244 -7.60 24.13 3.92
C ILE A 244 -6.74 23.20 3.05
N HIS A 245 -5.72 23.72 2.39
CA HIS A 245 -4.83 22.87 1.58
C HIS A 245 -3.96 21.96 2.45
N ALA A 246 -3.51 22.41 3.63
CA ALA A 246 -2.76 21.60 4.58
C ALA A 246 -3.60 20.42 5.08
N LEU A 247 -4.90 20.63 5.35
CA LEU A 247 -5.87 19.58 5.70
C LEU A 247 -6.09 18.55 4.59
N ILE A 248 -5.68 18.82 3.35
CA ILE A 248 -5.79 17.87 2.23
C ILE A 248 -4.42 17.28 1.90
N LEU A 249 -3.40 18.12 1.69
CA LEU A 249 -2.07 17.72 1.24
C LEU A 249 -1.30 16.93 2.31
N PHE A 250 -1.30 17.36 3.56
CA PHE A 250 -0.53 16.69 4.61
C PHE A 250 -1.02 15.25 4.86
N PRO A 251 -2.35 14.98 4.92
CA PRO A 251 -2.86 13.62 4.89
C PRO A 251 -2.33 12.75 3.76
N PHE A 252 -2.41 13.20 2.50
CA PHE A 252 -1.87 12.44 1.37
C PHE A 252 -0.37 12.21 1.51
N PHE A 253 0.38 13.23 1.94
CA PHE A 253 1.82 13.11 2.17
C PHE A 253 2.16 12.08 3.26
N PHE A 254 1.49 12.14 4.41
CA PHE A 254 1.73 11.20 5.51
C PHE A 254 1.33 9.77 5.15
N ARG A 255 0.21 9.59 4.44
CA ARG A 255 -0.22 8.26 3.97
C ARG A 255 0.73 7.67 2.93
N LEU A 256 1.19 8.47 1.98
CA LEU A 256 2.20 8.08 1.01
C LEU A 256 3.53 7.72 1.70
N ALA A 257 4.00 8.57 2.62
CA ALA A 257 5.24 8.32 3.34
C ALA A 257 5.17 7.03 4.16
N PHE A 258 4.10 6.85 4.95
CA PHE A 258 3.88 5.62 5.70
C PHE A 258 3.79 4.39 4.77
N GLY A 259 2.99 4.51 3.71
CA GLY A 259 2.76 3.45 2.73
C GLY A 259 4.04 2.99 2.04
N LEU A 260 4.83 3.95 1.56
CA LEU A 260 6.10 3.71 0.91
C LEU A 260 7.14 3.13 1.88
N THR A 261 7.22 3.65 3.11
CA THR A 261 8.13 3.09 4.11
C THR A 261 7.77 1.64 4.46
N ALA A 262 6.49 1.33 4.66
CA ALA A 262 6.04 -0.03 4.92
C ALA A 262 6.39 -0.97 3.75
N LEU A 263 6.16 -0.54 2.51
CA LEU A 263 6.54 -1.30 1.32
C LEU A 263 8.05 -1.57 1.28
N LEU A 264 8.88 -0.53 1.42
CA LEU A 264 10.33 -0.67 1.37
C LEU A 264 10.84 -1.59 2.48
N LEU A 265 10.30 -1.46 3.70
CA LEU A 265 10.62 -2.37 4.79
C LEU A 265 10.17 -3.81 4.49
N SER A 266 9.00 -4.02 3.88
CA SER A 266 8.56 -5.37 3.49
C SER A 266 9.44 -6.02 2.42
N ILE A 267 10.07 -5.23 1.55
CA ILE A 267 10.97 -5.72 0.51
C ILE A 267 12.37 -6.00 1.07
N PHE A 268 12.92 -5.08 1.85
CA PHE A 268 14.32 -5.14 2.29
C PHE A 268 14.51 -5.82 3.65
N LEU A 269 13.53 -5.71 4.54
CA LEU A 269 13.58 -6.22 5.92
C LEU A 269 12.23 -6.90 6.31
N PRO A 270 11.77 -7.92 5.56
CA PRO A 270 10.45 -8.55 5.74
C PRO A 270 10.22 -9.14 7.13
N ASP A 271 11.28 -9.63 7.79
CA ASP A 271 11.22 -10.29 9.11
C ASP A 271 11.20 -9.29 10.28
N GLY A 272 11.42 -8.00 10.00
CA GLY A 272 11.51 -6.97 11.03
C GLY A 272 10.20 -6.83 11.79
N SER A 273 10.28 -6.71 13.12
CA SER A 273 9.11 -6.47 13.97
C SER A 273 8.37 -5.18 13.58
N VAL A 274 9.13 -4.13 13.21
CA VAL A 274 8.58 -2.87 12.72
C VAL A 274 7.84 -3.07 11.39
N THR A 275 8.42 -3.84 10.47
CA THR A 275 7.80 -4.18 9.18
C THR A 275 6.45 -4.87 9.38
N LEU A 276 6.42 -5.91 10.21
CA LEU A 276 5.21 -6.65 10.55
C LEU A 276 4.14 -5.75 11.18
N ALA A 277 4.54 -4.87 12.10
CA ALA A 277 3.63 -3.90 12.72
C ALA A 277 3.09 -2.88 11.71
N MET A 278 3.91 -2.38 10.79
CA MET A 278 3.44 -1.44 9.74
C MET A 278 2.54 -2.11 8.70
N MET A 279 2.72 -3.40 8.46
CA MET A 279 1.89 -4.20 7.55
C MET A 279 0.59 -4.70 8.21
N ASP A 280 0.52 -4.78 9.54
CA ASP A 280 -0.73 -5.07 10.27
C ASP A 280 -1.69 -3.87 10.20
N LYS A 281 -2.94 -4.11 9.78
CA LYS A 281 -3.99 -3.07 9.68
C LYS A 281 -4.55 -2.68 11.03
N ASP A 282 -4.57 -3.62 11.97
CA ASP A 282 -5.06 -3.38 13.33
C ASP A 282 -3.94 -2.83 14.23
N PHE A 283 -2.75 -2.56 13.70
CA PHE A 283 -1.70 -1.92 14.47
C PHE A 283 -2.09 -0.48 14.81
N ALA A 284 -2.05 -0.15 16.11
CA ALA A 284 -2.57 1.08 16.68
C ALA A 284 -2.15 2.36 15.92
N VAL A 285 -0.85 2.48 15.65
CA VAL A 285 -0.29 3.67 14.98
C VAL A 285 -0.82 3.80 13.55
N ARG A 286 -0.91 2.68 12.82
CA ARG A 286 -1.43 2.67 11.45
C ARG A 286 -2.92 3.00 11.45
N ALA A 287 -3.71 2.29 12.25
CA ALA A 287 -5.15 2.48 12.32
C ALA A 287 -5.51 3.95 12.66
N LEU A 288 -4.88 4.51 13.69
CA LEU A 288 -5.08 5.89 14.11
C LEU A 288 -4.65 6.90 13.03
N LEU A 289 -3.46 6.72 12.45
CA LEU A 289 -2.94 7.60 11.40
C LEU A 289 -3.91 7.67 10.21
N PHE A 290 -4.43 6.52 9.79
CA PHE A 290 -5.30 6.43 8.62
C PHE A 290 -6.70 6.99 8.88
N ASP A 291 -7.26 6.82 10.08
CA ASP A 291 -8.54 7.44 10.43
C ASP A 291 -8.42 8.96 10.58
N VAL A 292 -7.41 9.44 11.31
CA VAL A 292 -7.18 10.89 11.51
C VAL A 292 -6.93 11.58 10.18
N THR A 293 -6.05 11.05 9.35
CA THR A 293 -5.74 11.66 8.05
C THR A 293 -6.93 11.61 7.08
N GLY A 294 -7.75 10.54 7.12
CA GLY A 294 -8.99 10.48 6.34
C GLY A 294 -9.99 11.56 6.76
N MET A 295 -10.15 11.77 8.06
CA MET A 295 -11.03 12.81 8.61
C MET A 295 -10.53 14.22 8.27
N MET A 296 -9.21 14.45 8.34
CA MET A 296 -8.61 15.72 7.91
C MET A 296 -8.96 16.06 6.46
N ILE A 297 -8.89 15.07 5.54
CA ILE A 297 -9.24 15.27 4.13
C ILE A 297 -10.72 15.66 4.00
N LEU A 298 -11.63 14.96 4.69
CA LEU A 298 -13.06 15.27 4.65
C LEU A 298 -13.35 16.69 5.16
N ILE A 299 -12.73 17.10 6.28
CA ILE A 299 -12.88 18.46 6.83
C ILE A 299 -12.33 19.51 5.84
N GLY A 300 -11.15 19.26 5.27
CA GLY A 300 -10.54 20.13 4.27
C GLY A 300 -11.42 20.31 3.04
N LEU A 301 -12.00 19.22 2.52
CA LEU A 301 -12.89 19.26 1.35
C LEU A 301 -14.24 19.89 1.67
N ALA A 302 -14.80 19.65 2.85
CA ALA A 302 -16.01 20.36 3.30
C ALA A 302 -15.77 21.87 3.35
N ALA A 303 -14.60 22.31 3.82
CA ALA A 303 -14.21 23.72 3.79
C ALA A 303 -13.99 24.25 2.37
N VAL A 304 -13.48 23.45 1.42
CA VAL A 304 -13.39 23.83 -0.01
C VAL A 304 -14.79 24.03 -0.60
N ILE A 305 -15.70 23.08 -0.38
CA ILE A 305 -17.05 23.09 -0.98
C ILE A 305 -17.94 24.17 -0.35
N GLY A 306 -17.86 24.34 0.97
CA GLY A 306 -18.66 25.31 1.73
C GLY A 306 -18.19 26.75 1.60
N ARG A 307 -16.98 27.00 1.10
CA ARG A 307 -16.51 28.37 0.84
C ARG A 307 -17.22 28.96 -0.36
N LYS A 308 -18.00 30.02 -0.12
CA LYS A 308 -18.45 30.92 -1.20
C LYS A 308 -17.21 31.54 -1.85
N SER A 309 -17.14 31.46 -3.18
CA SER A 309 -16.10 32.13 -3.95
C SER A 309 -16.37 33.64 -3.91
N ASN A 310 -15.83 34.30 -2.89
CA ASN A 310 -15.79 35.76 -2.83
C ASN A 310 -14.48 36.20 -3.50
N ASP A 311 -14.38 36.01 -4.81
CA ASP A 311 -13.33 36.65 -5.61
C ASP A 311 -13.97 37.80 -6.41
N PRO A 312 -13.95 39.05 -5.91
CA PRO A 312 -14.55 40.19 -6.59
C PRO A 312 -13.73 40.67 -7.80
N GLY A 313 -12.56 40.08 -8.05
CA GLY A 313 -11.60 40.57 -9.04
C GLY A 313 -11.06 39.46 -9.93
N GLY A 314 -11.56 39.42 -11.17
CA GLY A 314 -10.83 38.79 -12.27
C GLY A 314 -11.22 37.35 -12.60
N THR A 315 -12.51 37.06 -12.70
CA THR A 315 -12.93 35.94 -13.56
C THR A 315 -12.61 36.34 -14.99
N ILE A 316 -11.55 35.79 -15.58
CA ILE A 316 -11.41 35.78 -17.03
C ILE A 316 -12.66 35.06 -17.55
N ALA A 317 -13.58 35.80 -18.16
CA ALA A 317 -14.93 35.33 -18.53
C ALA A 317 -14.97 34.10 -19.46
N LEU A 318 -13.81 33.65 -19.96
CA LEU A 318 -13.66 32.48 -20.83
C LEU A 318 -13.32 31.17 -20.11
N LEU A 319 -13.05 31.17 -18.80
CA LEU A 319 -12.74 29.93 -18.08
C LEU A 319 -13.99 29.43 -17.33
N PRO A 320 -14.53 28.23 -17.66
CA PRO A 320 -15.66 27.64 -16.95
C PRO A 320 -15.40 27.65 -15.45
N GLU A 321 -16.38 28.03 -14.62
CA GLU A 321 -16.21 28.07 -13.16
C GLU A 321 -15.58 26.76 -12.63
N PRO A 322 -14.77 26.82 -11.56
CA PRO A 322 -14.27 25.60 -10.93
C PRO A 322 -15.45 24.75 -10.45
N GLY A 323 -15.84 23.78 -11.27
CA GLY A 323 -16.90 22.83 -10.92
C GLY A 323 -16.55 22.09 -9.64
N ARG A 324 -17.55 21.83 -8.80
CA ARG A 324 -17.40 21.09 -7.53
C ARG A 324 -17.15 19.58 -7.73
N GLY A 325 -17.18 19.09 -8.97
CA GLY A 325 -17.12 17.66 -9.30
C GLY A 325 -15.86 16.95 -8.75
N MET A 326 -14.67 17.48 -9.00
CA MET A 326 -13.43 16.83 -8.54
C MET A 326 -13.29 16.81 -7.01
N PRO A 327 -13.53 17.91 -6.26
CA PRO A 327 -13.59 17.85 -4.80
C PRO A 327 -14.61 16.84 -4.26
N VAL A 328 -15.82 16.80 -4.83
CA VAL A 328 -16.87 15.84 -4.45
C VAL A 328 -16.42 14.40 -4.72
N MET A 329 -15.71 14.15 -5.82
CA MET A 329 -15.16 12.82 -6.10
C MET A 329 -14.13 12.40 -5.06
N ILE A 330 -13.26 13.29 -4.57
CA ILE A 330 -12.34 12.96 -3.48
C ILE A 330 -13.11 12.66 -2.19
N VAL A 331 -14.16 13.44 -1.87
CA VAL A 331 -15.04 13.13 -0.73
C VAL A 331 -15.61 11.72 -0.87
N LEU A 332 -16.13 11.38 -2.04
CA LEU A 332 -16.71 10.06 -2.30
C LEU A 332 -15.66 8.94 -2.14
N ILE A 333 -14.46 9.10 -2.68
CA ILE A 333 -13.36 8.12 -2.53
C ILE A 333 -13.06 7.89 -1.04
N VAL A 334 -12.90 8.96 -0.26
CA VAL A 334 -12.57 8.86 1.17
C VAL A 334 -13.72 8.25 1.96
N LEU A 335 -14.98 8.62 1.68
CA LEU A 335 -16.15 8.03 2.33
C LEU A 335 -16.27 6.53 2.05
N VAL A 336 -16.11 6.11 0.79
CA VAL A 336 -16.12 4.68 0.44
C VAL A 336 -14.94 3.96 1.11
N GLY A 337 -13.78 4.62 1.26
CA GLY A 337 -12.64 4.09 2.01
C GLY A 337 -12.96 3.82 3.49
N PHE A 338 -13.67 4.73 4.16
CA PHE A 338 -14.13 4.51 5.53
C PHE A 338 -15.18 3.40 5.64
N ILE A 339 -16.10 3.32 4.68
CA ILE A 339 -17.07 2.22 4.61
C ILE A 339 -16.36 0.88 4.43
N LEU A 340 -15.33 0.82 3.58
CA LEU A 340 -14.50 -0.37 3.39
C LEU A 340 -13.81 -0.81 4.68
N GLU A 341 -13.26 0.13 5.44
CA GLU A 341 -12.62 -0.19 6.70
C GLU A 341 -13.63 -0.72 7.73
N GLY A 342 -14.82 -0.12 7.80
CA GLY A 342 -15.89 -0.62 8.65
C GLY A 342 -16.38 -2.02 8.25
N LEU A 343 -16.56 -2.27 6.95
CA LEU A 343 -16.88 -3.61 6.43
C LEU A 343 -15.78 -4.62 6.75
N ARG A 344 -14.50 -4.23 6.59
CA ARG A 344 -13.35 -5.06 6.94
C ARG A 344 -13.41 -5.46 8.40
N ILE A 345 -13.51 -4.50 9.34
CA ILE A 345 -13.57 -4.80 10.78
C ILE A 345 -14.76 -5.72 11.10
N ALA A 346 -15.94 -5.44 10.53
CA ALA A 346 -17.14 -6.22 10.78
C ALA A 346 -17.03 -7.67 10.28
N MET A 347 -16.41 -7.90 9.12
CA MET A 347 -16.23 -9.26 8.59
C MET A 347 -15.04 -9.99 9.21
N THR A 348 -14.01 -9.28 9.64
CA THR A 348 -12.78 -9.88 10.18
C THR A 348 -12.81 -10.14 11.69
N GLY A 349 -13.86 -9.66 12.37
CA GLY A 349 -14.00 -9.66 13.81
C GLY A 349 -13.38 -8.42 14.46
N TRP A 350 -14.04 -7.92 15.50
CA TRP A 350 -13.57 -6.80 16.32
C TRP A 350 -12.44 -7.28 17.24
N SER A 351 -11.19 -7.17 16.78
CA SER A 351 -10.01 -7.39 17.61
C SER A 351 -9.88 -6.30 18.69
N ASP A 352 -9.16 -6.56 19.77
CA ASP A 352 -8.95 -5.57 20.86
C ASP A 352 -8.28 -4.29 20.35
N ARG A 353 -7.53 -4.37 19.24
CA ARG A 353 -6.85 -3.24 18.62
C ARG A 353 -7.69 -2.53 17.55
N ALA A 354 -8.82 -3.09 17.12
CA ALA A 354 -9.66 -2.48 16.08
C ALA A 354 -10.17 -1.08 16.49
N GLY A 355 -10.29 -0.79 17.79
CA GLY A 355 -10.73 0.51 18.30
C GLY A 355 -9.81 1.69 17.95
N TRP A 356 -8.55 1.45 17.57
CA TRP A 356 -7.64 2.52 17.11
C TRP A 356 -8.07 3.13 15.78
N ALA A 357 -8.77 2.38 14.94
CA ALA A 357 -9.49 2.90 13.79
C ALA A 357 -10.88 3.36 14.27
N PHE A 358 -10.94 4.40 15.10
CA PHE A 358 -12.16 4.77 15.81
C PHE A 358 -13.38 5.04 14.90
N LEU A 359 -13.19 5.65 13.74
CA LEU A 359 -14.25 5.93 12.79
C LEU A 359 -14.58 4.69 11.96
N GLY A 360 -13.58 3.93 11.52
CA GLY A 360 -13.79 2.62 10.90
C GLY A 360 -14.56 1.66 11.83
N TYR A 361 -14.19 1.62 13.10
CA TYR A 361 -14.84 0.87 14.16
C TYR A 361 -16.29 1.34 14.35
N ALA A 362 -16.53 2.65 14.49
CA ALA A 362 -17.89 3.17 14.61
C ALA A 362 -18.79 2.77 13.43
N ILE A 363 -18.26 2.84 12.20
CA ILE A 363 -18.95 2.42 10.98
C ILE A 363 -19.19 0.90 10.98
N SER A 364 -18.23 0.10 11.45
CA SER A 364 -18.36 -1.36 11.52
C SER A 364 -19.55 -1.82 12.36
N LEU A 365 -19.92 -1.07 13.41
CA LEU A 365 -21.06 -1.38 14.26
C LEU A 365 -22.40 -1.32 13.51
N LEU A 366 -22.48 -0.51 12.45
CA LEU A 366 -23.67 -0.44 11.58
C LEU A 366 -23.88 -1.73 10.77
N PHE A 367 -22.83 -2.53 10.59
CA PHE A 367 -22.85 -3.78 9.85
C PHE A 367 -22.97 -5.01 10.75
N LYS A 368 -23.06 -4.83 12.08
CA LYS A 368 -23.15 -5.94 13.02
C LYS A 368 -24.40 -6.81 12.75
N GLY A 369 -24.18 -8.11 12.60
CA GLY A 369 -25.27 -9.08 12.37
C GLY A 369 -25.79 -9.14 10.94
N ILE A 370 -25.23 -8.36 10.01
CA ILE A 370 -25.57 -8.46 8.59
C ILE A 370 -24.89 -9.71 8.01
N PRO A 371 -25.63 -10.66 7.41
CA PRO A 371 -25.04 -11.83 6.79
C PRO A 371 -24.36 -11.45 5.47
N ARG A 372 -23.41 -12.29 5.02
CA ARG A 372 -22.76 -12.18 3.69
C ARG A 372 -22.02 -10.85 3.44
N LEU A 373 -21.48 -10.22 4.48
CA LEU A 373 -20.62 -9.03 4.35
C LEU A 373 -19.39 -9.29 3.48
N THR A 374 -18.91 -10.52 3.45
CA THR A 374 -17.78 -10.97 2.64
C THR A 374 -18.02 -10.80 1.13
N ASP A 375 -19.28 -10.89 0.68
CA ASP A 375 -19.69 -10.65 -0.70
C ASP A 375 -19.74 -9.14 -1.00
N ILE A 376 -20.38 -8.38 -0.09
CA ILE A 376 -20.55 -6.92 -0.21
C ILE A 376 -19.20 -6.22 -0.25
N TYR A 377 -18.27 -6.62 0.63
CA TYR A 377 -16.94 -6.06 0.73
C TYR A 377 -16.23 -6.02 -0.63
N SER A 378 -16.29 -7.11 -1.40
CA SER A 378 -15.64 -7.19 -2.70
C SER A 378 -16.16 -6.15 -3.70
N TYR A 379 -17.47 -5.90 -3.74
CA TYR A 379 -18.05 -4.87 -4.63
C TYR A 379 -17.67 -3.46 -4.20
N VAL A 380 -17.73 -3.18 -2.89
CA VAL A 380 -17.34 -1.85 -2.36
C VAL A 380 -15.84 -1.62 -2.60
N TRP A 381 -15.03 -2.67 -2.58
CA TRP A 381 -13.59 -2.58 -2.87
C TRP A 381 -13.36 -2.13 -4.31
N TYR A 382 -14.01 -2.77 -5.27
CA TYR A 382 -13.93 -2.36 -6.67
C TYR A 382 -14.49 -0.97 -6.90
N ALA A 383 -15.58 -0.59 -6.23
CA ALA A 383 -16.12 0.76 -6.31
C ALA A 383 -15.08 1.81 -5.88
N HIS A 384 -14.37 1.57 -4.77
CA HIS A 384 -13.30 2.45 -4.30
C HIS A 384 -12.12 2.52 -5.29
N ALA A 385 -11.67 1.38 -5.79
CA ALA A 385 -10.58 1.29 -6.75
C ALA A 385 -10.93 2.03 -8.06
N ILE A 386 -12.13 1.79 -8.60
CA ILE A 386 -12.63 2.43 -9.83
C ILE A 386 -12.78 3.93 -9.63
N LEU A 387 -13.37 4.39 -8.52
CA LEU A 387 -13.48 5.82 -8.23
C LEU A 387 -12.10 6.50 -8.19
N THR A 388 -11.12 5.86 -7.56
CA THR A 388 -9.74 6.37 -7.50
C THR A 388 -9.12 6.39 -8.91
N GLY A 389 -9.33 5.33 -9.69
CA GLY A 389 -8.89 5.24 -11.08
C GLY A 389 -9.47 6.34 -11.96
N VAL A 390 -10.78 6.59 -11.86
CA VAL A 390 -11.48 7.67 -12.57
C VAL A 390 -10.93 9.04 -12.15
N PHE A 391 -10.71 9.26 -10.84
CA PHE A 391 -10.11 10.51 -10.37
C PHE A 391 -8.74 10.77 -11.01
N VAL A 392 -7.86 9.77 -11.01
CA VAL A 392 -6.52 9.89 -11.60
C VAL A 392 -6.59 10.12 -13.10
N ALA A 393 -7.42 9.36 -13.82
CA ALA A 393 -7.62 9.51 -15.26
C ALA A 393 -8.09 10.93 -15.65
N LEU A 394 -8.87 11.58 -14.79
CA LEU A 394 -9.41 12.93 -15.00
C LEU A 394 -8.48 14.07 -14.56
N ILE A 395 -7.34 13.80 -13.90
CA ILE A 395 -6.38 14.85 -13.50
C ILE A 395 -5.97 15.78 -14.66
N PRO A 396 -5.49 15.29 -15.82
CA PRO A 396 -5.02 16.17 -16.90
C PRO A 396 -6.13 17.01 -17.54
N PHE A 397 -7.38 16.53 -17.48
CA PHE A 397 -8.53 17.16 -18.13
C PHE A 397 -9.28 18.14 -17.22
N THR A 398 -8.83 18.31 -15.97
CA THR A 398 -9.53 19.13 -14.98
C THR A 398 -8.59 20.11 -14.30
N ARG A 399 -9.16 20.98 -13.46
CA ARG A 399 -8.37 21.89 -12.62
C ARG A 399 -7.45 21.14 -11.63
N MET A 400 -7.61 19.82 -11.46
CA MET A 400 -6.70 19.00 -10.64
C MET A 400 -5.31 18.82 -11.26
N ALA A 401 -5.12 19.19 -12.53
CA ALA A 401 -3.79 19.28 -13.14
C ALA A 401 -2.80 20.14 -12.32
N HIS A 402 -3.31 21.07 -11.50
CA HIS A 402 -2.50 21.87 -10.57
C HIS A 402 -1.67 21.03 -9.58
N ILE A 403 -2.10 19.82 -9.26
CA ILE A 403 -1.34 18.88 -8.42
C ILE A 403 0.03 18.59 -9.04
N ILE A 404 0.12 18.60 -10.37
CA ILE A 404 1.35 18.34 -11.12
C ILE A 404 2.02 19.65 -11.54
N THR A 405 1.26 20.59 -12.10
CA THR A 405 1.84 21.81 -12.70
C THR A 405 2.33 22.80 -11.66
N ALA A 406 1.67 22.93 -10.49
CA ALA A 406 2.10 23.89 -9.48
C ALA A 406 3.48 23.55 -8.90
N PRO A 407 3.79 22.30 -8.49
CA PRO A 407 5.14 21.93 -8.09
C PRO A 407 6.19 22.20 -9.18
N ILE A 408 5.91 21.85 -10.43
CA ILE A 408 6.84 22.06 -11.56
C ILE A 408 7.16 23.55 -11.72
N VAL A 409 6.14 24.41 -11.75
CA VAL A 409 6.32 25.86 -11.89
C VAL A 409 7.08 26.44 -10.70
N LEU A 410 6.80 25.99 -9.48
CA LEU A 410 7.52 26.43 -8.28
C LEU A 410 9.01 26.05 -8.36
N VAL A 411 9.32 24.80 -8.71
CA VAL A 411 10.70 24.32 -8.88
C VAL A 411 11.46 25.11 -9.95
N ILE A 412 10.86 25.33 -11.12
CA ILE A 412 11.47 26.13 -12.21
C ILE A 412 11.72 27.56 -11.73
N SER A 413 10.74 28.17 -11.06
CA SER A 413 10.87 29.54 -10.53
C SER A 413 11.90 29.65 -9.40
N ALA A 414 12.10 28.59 -8.62
CA ALA A 414 13.09 28.55 -7.54
C ALA A 414 14.51 28.50 -8.10
N ARG A 415 14.73 27.76 -9.20
CA ARG A 415 16.01 27.73 -9.90
C ARG A 415 16.39 29.10 -10.46
N SER A 416 15.48 29.77 -11.17
CA SER A 416 15.78 31.08 -11.77
C SER A 416 16.18 32.14 -10.73
N ARG A 417 15.49 32.19 -9.58
CA ARG A 417 15.83 33.13 -8.49
C ARG A 417 17.17 32.83 -7.83
N THR A 418 17.52 31.55 -7.74
CA THR A 418 18.79 31.13 -7.14
C THR A 418 19.96 31.54 -8.03
N GLU A 419 19.80 31.41 -9.36
CA GLU A 419 20.78 31.87 -10.35
C GLU A 419 20.98 33.40 -10.32
N ASP A 420 19.89 34.17 -10.21
CA ASP A 420 19.97 35.64 -10.11
C ASP A 420 20.71 36.10 -8.84
N CYS A 421 20.60 35.36 -7.73
CA CYS A 421 21.29 35.66 -6.48
C CYS A 421 22.77 35.24 -6.48
N PHE A 422 23.21 34.38 -7.41
CA PHE A 422 24.62 34.01 -7.61
C PHE A 422 25.32 34.87 -8.66
N ARG A 423 24.55 35.62 -9.46
CA ARG A 423 25.06 36.51 -10.50
C ARG A 423 25.30 37.95 -10.00
N LYS A 424 24.77 38.27 -8.81
CA LYS A 424 25.17 39.43 -7.99
C LYS A 424 26.24 39.00 -7.01
#